data_AF-A0A8B8S055-F1
#
_entry.id   AF-A0A8B8S055-F1
#
_cell.length_a   1.000
_cell.length_b   1.000
_cell.length_c   1.000
_cell.angle_alpha   90.00
_cell.angle_beta   90.00
_cell.angle_gamma   90.00
#
_symmetry.space_group_name_H-M   'P 1'
#
loop_
_entity.id
_entity.type
_entity.pdbx_description
1 polymer ?
#
loop_
_entity_poly.entity_id
_entity_poly.type
_entity_poly.pdbx_seq_one_letter_code
_entity_poly.pdbx_strand_id
1 'polypeptide(L)'
;MFHIDSVAGNISNLVLENQPLRISKAQKRRDKKAALEKEREERIAEAEVENLTGARHVESEKLAQILAARQLEIKQIPSDGHCMYRAIEDQLKERDCTLTVAALRSRTADYMHSHVEDFLPFLTNPNTGEVYTPEEFGKYCDDTVNTAAWGGQLELRALSHVLRTPIEIIQADSPPIVVGEEYPKKPLILVYMRHAYGLGEHYNSVTRLVHTAAGNCS
;
A
#
# COMPACT_ATOMS: atom_id res chain seq x y z
N MET A 1 51.66 77.86 -33.08
CA MET A 1 52.26 78.35 -31.83
C MET A 1 51.19 78.20 -30.75
N PHE A 2 51.52 77.47 -29.70
CA PHE A 2 50.65 76.92 -28.66
C PHE A 2 49.86 77.98 -27.85
N HIS A 3 48.62 77.66 -27.45
CA HIS A 3 48.23 77.72 -26.03
C HIS A 3 47.03 76.82 -25.74
N ILE A 4 47.18 76.10 -24.62
CA ILE A 4 46.33 75.06 -24.06
C ILE A 4 45.48 75.72 -22.97
N ASP A 5 44.17 75.48 -22.93
CA ASP A 5 43.38 75.71 -21.72
C ASP A 5 42.90 74.38 -21.15
N SER A 6 43.30 74.18 -19.90
CA SER A 6 43.18 73.00 -19.07
C SER A 6 41.79 72.92 -18.44
N VAL A 7 41.09 71.80 -18.64
CA VAL A 7 39.89 71.46 -17.86
C VAL A 7 40.25 70.38 -16.85
N ALA A 8 40.33 70.79 -15.60
CA ALA A 8 40.40 69.91 -14.45
C ALA A 8 39.04 69.21 -14.25
N GLY A 9 39.06 67.88 -14.26
CA GLY A 9 37.90 67.05 -13.92
C GLY A 9 38.34 65.90 -13.02
N ASN A 10 38.12 66.07 -11.71
CA ASN A 10 38.33 65.07 -10.67
C ASN A 10 37.57 63.77 -10.98
N ILE A 11 38.27 62.65 -11.16
CA ILE A 11 37.68 61.30 -11.07
C ILE A 11 38.18 60.69 -9.76
N SER A 12 37.49 61.04 -8.68
CA SER A 12 37.63 60.40 -7.38
C SER A 12 36.68 59.20 -7.27
N ASN A 13 37.26 58.02 -7.10
CA ASN A 13 36.76 56.86 -6.35
C ASN A 13 35.29 56.45 -6.52
N LEU A 14 35.04 55.43 -7.34
CA LEU A 14 33.90 54.52 -7.18
C LEU A 14 34.39 53.22 -6.52
N VAL A 15 34.47 53.24 -5.18
CA VAL A 15 34.49 52.03 -4.36
C VAL A 15 33.05 51.51 -4.28
N LEU A 16 32.74 50.48 -5.05
CA LEU A 16 31.49 49.72 -4.90
C LEU A 16 31.61 48.87 -3.62
N GLU A 17 31.09 49.40 -2.51
CA GLU A 17 30.89 48.65 -1.27
C GLU A 17 29.91 47.50 -1.49
N ASN A 18 30.42 46.27 -1.35
CA ASN A 18 29.65 45.04 -1.39
C ASN A 18 28.92 44.85 -0.05
N GLN A 19 27.77 45.51 0.16
CA GLN A 19 26.94 45.23 1.34
C GLN A 19 26.18 43.91 1.17
N PRO A 20 26.30 42.95 2.10
CA PRO A 20 25.56 41.70 2.02
C PRO A 20 24.06 41.94 2.19
N LEU A 21 23.27 41.59 1.17
CA LEU A 21 21.81 41.65 1.19
C LEU A 21 21.29 40.92 2.44
N ARG A 22 20.73 41.69 3.40
CA ARG A 22 20.16 41.15 4.63
C ARG A 22 18.88 40.38 4.33
N ILE A 23 19.00 39.06 4.23
CA ILE A 23 17.89 38.15 3.98
C ILE A 23 16.89 38.20 5.14
N SER A 24 15.61 38.42 4.83
CA SER A 24 14.55 38.52 5.84
C SER A 24 14.28 37.17 6.53
N LYS A 25 13.77 37.21 7.77
CA LYS A 25 13.36 36.00 8.51
C LYS A 25 12.28 35.19 7.76
N ALA A 26 11.41 35.87 7.00
CA ALA A 26 10.37 35.22 6.20
C ALA A 26 10.96 34.48 5.00
N GLN A 27 11.96 35.08 4.33
CA GLN A 27 12.66 34.45 3.22
C GLN A 27 13.42 33.18 3.70
N LYS A 28 14.17 33.27 4.80
CA LYS A 28 14.84 32.10 5.41
C LYS A 28 13.89 30.94 5.73
N ARG A 29 12.65 31.22 6.18
CA ARG A 29 11.64 30.17 6.45
C ARG A 29 11.12 29.51 5.18
N ARG A 30 10.90 30.29 4.11
CA ARG A 30 10.50 29.76 2.80
C ARG A 30 11.60 28.91 2.19
N ASP A 31 12.85 29.40 2.22
CA ASP A 31 14.01 28.69 1.69
C ASP A 31 14.23 27.37 2.45
N LYS A 32 14.09 27.36 3.78
CA LYS A 32 14.15 26.12 4.58
C LYS A 32 13.04 25.13 4.23
N LYS A 33 11.80 25.61 4.02
CA LYS A 33 10.68 24.75 3.61
C LYS A 33 10.92 24.17 2.22
N ALA A 34 11.35 24.99 1.26
CA ALA A 34 11.65 24.57 -0.10
C ALA A 34 12.82 23.57 -0.15
N ALA A 35 13.85 23.78 0.68
CA ALA A 35 14.97 22.83 0.80
C ALA A 35 14.51 21.47 1.36
N LEU A 36 13.66 21.46 2.39
CA LEU A 36 13.11 20.22 2.95
C LEU A 36 12.17 19.50 1.97
N GLU A 37 11.38 20.26 1.21
CA GLU A 37 10.48 19.71 0.19
C GLU A 37 11.28 19.10 -0.97
N LYS A 38 12.31 19.81 -1.43
CA LYS A 38 13.25 19.31 -2.44
C LYS A 38 14.02 18.08 -1.97
N GLU A 39 14.56 18.07 -0.75
CA GLU A 39 15.24 16.89 -0.19
C GLU A 39 14.27 15.69 -0.08
N ARG A 40 13.01 15.95 0.28
CA ARG A 40 11.97 14.92 0.32
C ARG A 40 11.67 14.39 -1.08
N GLU A 41 11.55 15.24 -2.08
CA GLU A 41 11.34 14.86 -3.48
C GLU A 41 12.53 14.07 -4.04
N GLU A 42 13.76 14.50 -3.78
CA GLU A 42 14.99 13.79 -4.18
C GLU A 42 15.03 12.39 -3.54
N ARG A 43 14.72 12.26 -2.24
CA ARG A 43 14.64 10.97 -1.56
C ARG A 43 13.55 10.05 -2.13
N ILE A 44 12.41 10.63 -2.53
CA ILE A 44 11.33 9.87 -3.19
C ILE A 44 11.80 9.39 -4.57
N ALA A 45 12.45 10.25 -5.35
CA ALA A 45 12.95 9.91 -6.68
C ALA A 45 14.05 8.83 -6.62
N GLU A 46 14.97 8.91 -5.67
CA GLU A 46 15.99 7.89 -5.44
C GLU A 46 15.35 6.54 -5.06
N ALA A 47 14.39 6.55 -4.14
CA ALA A 47 13.64 5.35 -3.78
C ALA A 47 12.83 4.78 -4.96
N GLU A 48 12.29 5.62 -5.85
CA GLU A 48 11.60 5.17 -7.07
C GLU A 48 12.57 4.50 -8.06
N VAL A 49 13.78 5.03 -8.22
CA VAL A 49 14.83 4.43 -9.07
C VAL A 49 15.29 3.09 -8.50
N GLU A 50 15.51 2.98 -7.19
CA GLU A 50 15.80 1.68 -6.56
C GLU A 50 14.63 0.71 -6.72
N ASN A 51 13.40 1.20 -6.64
CA ASN A 51 12.20 0.38 -6.85
C ASN A 51 12.09 -0.17 -8.27
N LEU A 52 12.65 0.47 -9.31
CA LEU A 52 12.60 -0.05 -10.69
C LEU A 52 13.28 -1.41 -10.87
N THR A 53 14.25 -1.75 -10.03
CA THR A 53 14.86 -3.10 -9.97
C THR A 53 14.57 -3.82 -8.66
N GLY A 54 13.80 -3.17 -7.78
CA GLY A 54 13.47 -3.67 -6.46
C GLY A 54 12.50 -4.84 -6.50
N ALA A 55 12.50 -5.62 -5.41
CA ALA A 55 11.64 -6.78 -5.24
C ALA A 55 10.15 -6.48 -5.53
N ARG A 56 9.68 -5.27 -5.18
CA ARG A 56 8.33 -4.79 -5.47
C ARG A 56 8.00 -4.76 -6.96
N HIS A 57 8.89 -4.22 -7.79
CA HIS A 57 8.63 -4.10 -9.23
C HIS A 57 8.63 -5.48 -9.87
N VAL A 58 9.62 -6.31 -9.55
CA VAL A 58 9.68 -7.71 -10.02
C VAL A 58 8.43 -8.50 -9.62
N GLU A 59 7.99 -8.37 -8.37
CA GLU A 59 6.75 -8.99 -7.88
C GLU A 59 5.51 -8.48 -8.65
N SER A 60 5.42 -7.17 -8.87
CA SER A 60 4.30 -6.55 -9.59
C SER A 60 4.24 -7.00 -11.05
N GLU A 61 5.37 -7.09 -11.74
CA GLU A 61 5.43 -7.56 -13.13
C GLU A 61 4.99 -9.02 -13.25
N LYS A 62 5.48 -9.90 -12.36
CA LYS A 62 5.05 -11.30 -12.32
C LYS A 62 3.54 -11.42 -12.11
N LEU A 63 3.00 -10.69 -11.14
CA LEU A 63 1.56 -10.69 -10.86
C LEU A 63 0.75 -10.15 -12.04
N ALA A 64 1.21 -9.09 -12.69
CA ALA A 64 0.56 -8.55 -13.88
C ALA A 64 0.49 -9.61 -15.00
N GLN A 65 1.55 -10.38 -15.23
CA GLN A 65 1.57 -11.46 -16.21
C GLN A 65 0.61 -12.60 -15.85
N ILE A 66 0.61 -13.05 -14.58
CA ILE A 66 -0.29 -14.10 -14.07
C ILE A 66 -1.77 -13.68 -14.24
N LEU A 67 -2.08 -12.44 -13.90
CA LEU A 67 -3.44 -11.90 -13.97
C LEU A 67 -3.89 -11.65 -15.41
N ALA A 68 -3.01 -11.13 -16.28
CA ALA A 68 -3.32 -10.90 -17.68
C ALA A 68 -3.67 -12.20 -18.41
N ALA A 69 -2.99 -13.31 -18.11
CA ALA A 69 -3.33 -14.64 -18.63
C ALA A 69 -4.75 -15.09 -18.24
N ARG A 70 -5.32 -14.50 -17.18
CA ARG A 70 -6.68 -14.74 -16.66
C ARG A 70 -7.68 -13.63 -17.03
N GLN A 71 -7.28 -12.66 -17.87
CA GLN A 71 -8.08 -11.47 -18.21
C GLN A 71 -8.44 -10.62 -16.97
N LEU A 72 -7.52 -10.56 -16.02
CA LEU A 72 -7.64 -9.80 -14.77
C LEU A 72 -6.51 -8.77 -14.67
N GLU A 73 -6.71 -7.76 -13.82
CA GLU A 73 -5.67 -6.83 -13.38
C GLU A 73 -5.82 -6.51 -11.88
N ILE A 74 -4.73 -6.04 -11.25
CA ILE A 74 -4.75 -5.64 -9.84
C ILE A 74 -5.62 -4.40 -9.68
N LYS A 75 -6.59 -4.47 -8.77
CA LYS A 75 -7.31 -3.31 -8.26
C LYS A 75 -6.75 -2.93 -6.90
N GLN A 76 -6.04 -1.81 -6.85
CA GLN A 76 -5.32 -1.37 -5.67
C GLN A 76 -6.26 -1.06 -4.51
N ILE A 77 -5.91 -1.59 -3.34
CA ILE A 77 -6.61 -1.38 -2.06
C ILE A 77 -5.74 -0.51 -1.14
N PRO A 78 -6.33 0.43 -0.37
CA PRO A 78 -5.56 1.24 0.58
C PRO A 78 -4.78 0.40 1.60
N SER A 79 -3.54 0.81 1.88
CA SER A 79 -2.67 0.20 2.90
C SER A 79 -2.95 0.79 4.29
N ASP A 80 -4.11 0.47 4.87
CA ASP A 80 -4.58 1.00 6.16
C ASP A 80 -4.77 -0.09 7.25
N GLY A 81 -4.14 -1.26 7.08
CA GLY A 81 -4.30 -2.41 7.98
C GLY A 81 -5.62 -3.17 7.82
N HIS A 82 -6.54 -2.69 6.99
CA HIS A 82 -7.80 -3.37 6.64
C HIS A 82 -7.77 -3.99 5.23
N CYS A 83 -6.61 -4.03 4.57
CA CYS A 83 -6.48 -4.36 3.15
C CYS A 83 -7.14 -5.69 2.76
N MET A 84 -6.94 -6.76 3.53
CA MET A 84 -7.56 -8.07 3.28
C MET A 84 -9.11 -7.97 3.29
N TYR A 85 -9.68 -7.35 4.32
CA TYR A 85 -11.13 -7.16 4.43
C TYR A 85 -11.69 -6.24 3.36
N ARG A 86 -10.95 -5.18 3.00
CA ARG A 86 -11.33 -4.25 1.93
C ARG A 86 -11.30 -4.93 0.56
N ALA A 87 -10.33 -5.79 0.30
CA ALA A 87 -10.26 -6.55 -0.94
C ALA A 87 -11.44 -7.53 -1.07
N ILE A 88 -11.85 -8.17 0.03
CA ILE A 88 -13.06 -9.01 0.07
C ILE A 88 -14.33 -8.17 -0.11
N GLU A 89 -14.47 -7.06 0.62
CA GLU A 89 -15.59 -6.12 0.45
C GLU A 89 -15.72 -5.68 -1.01
N ASP A 90 -14.59 -5.38 -1.67
CA ASP A 90 -14.54 -4.99 -3.08
C ASP A 90 -15.05 -6.11 -4.01
N GLN A 91 -14.54 -7.34 -3.85
CA GLN A 91 -14.99 -8.51 -4.61
C GLN A 91 -16.47 -8.85 -4.39
N LEU A 92 -17.00 -8.59 -3.17
CA LEU A 92 -18.41 -8.81 -2.84
C LEU A 92 -19.34 -7.78 -3.49
N LYS A 93 -18.90 -6.53 -3.64
CA LYS A 93 -19.66 -5.48 -4.34
C LYS A 93 -19.92 -5.85 -5.79
N GLU A 94 -18.96 -6.49 -6.46
CA GLU A 94 -19.14 -6.99 -7.84
C GLU A 94 -20.17 -8.15 -7.95
N ARG A 95 -20.64 -8.66 -6.81
CA ARG A 95 -21.65 -9.74 -6.70
C ARG A 95 -22.93 -9.26 -6.02
N ASP A 96 -23.19 -7.95 -6.02
CA ASP A 96 -24.35 -7.33 -5.38
C ASP A 96 -24.48 -7.65 -3.87
N CYS A 97 -23.36 -7.92 -3.20
CA CYS A 97 -23.29 -8.19 -1.77
C CYS A 97 -22.64 -7.00 -1.03
N THR A 98 -23.43 -6.29 -0.21
CA THR A 98 -23.02 -5.05 0.45
C THR A 98 -22.56 -5.26 1.89
N LEU A 99 -21.68 -6.23 2.13
CA LEU A 99 -21.06 -6.39 3.44
C LEU A 99 -19.94 -5.38 3.61
N THR A 100 -19.93 -4.68 4.75
CA THR A 100 -18.89 -3.71 5.07
C THR A 100 -17.68 -4.37 5.71
N VAL A 101 -16.51 -3.72 5.68
CA VAL A 101 -15.32 -4.16 6.46
C VAL A 101 -15.65 -4.45 7.93
N ALA A 102 -16.46 -3.59 8.57
CA ALA A 102 -16.86 -3.78 9.96
C ALA A 102 -17.70 -5.05 10.14
N ALA A 103 -18.65 -5.30 9.23
CA ALA A 103 -19.47 -6.50 9.26
C ALA A 103 -18.64 -7.77 8.99
N LEU A 104 -17.67 -7.70 8.06
CA LEU A 104 -16.76 -8.81 7.77
C LEU A 104 -15.90 -9.14 8.99
N ARG A 105 -15.30 -8.14 9.65
CA ARG A 105 -14.52 -8.31 10.88
C ARG A 105 -15.33 -8.93 12.01
N SER A 106 -16.52 -8.39 12.28
CA SER A 106 -17.43 -8.95 13.30
C SER A 106 -17.74 -10.42 13.04
N ARG A 107 -18.19 -10.75 11.81
CA ARG A 107 -18.54 -12.13 11.46
C ARG A 107 -17.36 -13.08 11.49
N THR A 108 -16.15 -12.59 11.19
CA THR A 108 -14.92 -13.37 11.28
C THR A 108 -14.65 -13.76 12.72
N ALA A 109 -14.65 -12.78 13.64
CA ALA A 109 -14.45 -13.01 15.07
C ALA A 109 -15.54 -13.92 15.66
N ASP A 110 -16.82 -13.69 15.33
CA ASP A 110 -17.93 -14.52 15.78
C ASP A 110 -17.78 -15.98 15.32
N TYR A 111 -17.33 -16.18 14.08
CA TYR A 111 -17.09 -17.52 13.54
C TYR A 111 -15.93 -18.21 14.26
N MET A 112 -14.79 -17.51 14.42
CA MET A 112 -13.62 -18.06 15.11
C MET A 112 -13.95 -18.40 16.56
N HIS A 113 -14.69 -17.53 17.26
CA HIS A 113 -15.13 -17.76 18.64
C HIS A 113 -16.11 -18.94 18.77
N SER A 114 -16.94 -19.21 17.78
CA SER A 114 -17.86 -20.36 17.80
C SER A 114 -17.19 -21.68 17.39
N HIS A 115 -15.96 -21.64 16.89
CA HIS A 115 -15.21 -22.79 16.37
C HIS A 115 -13.77 -22.80 16.91
N VAL A 116 -13.59 -22.49 18.20
CA VAL A 116 -12.26 -22.28 18.82
C VAL A 116 -11.26 -23.39 18.49
N GLU A 117 -11.69 -24.64 18.57
CA GLU A 117 -10.84 -25.82 18.33
C GLU A 117 -10.22 -25.86 16.93
N ASP A 118 -10.86 -25.23 15.94
CA ASP A 118 -10.37 -25.18 14.55
C ASP A 118 -9.30 -24.09 14.34
N PHE A 119 -9.19 -23.11 15.25
CA PHE A 119 -8.33 -21.93 15.10
C PHE A 119 -7.24 -21.85 16.16
N LEU A 120 -7.56 -22.16 17.42
CA LEU A 120 -6.66 -22.03 18.56
C LEU A 120 -5.31 -22.74 18.35
N PRO A 121 -5.23 -23.97 17.80
CA PRO A 121 -3.96 -24.66 17.62
C PRO A 121 -2.94 -23.94 16.72
N PHE A 122 -3.38 -22.96 15.92
CA PHE A 122 -2.56 -22.21 14.99
C PHE A 122 -2.15 -20.82 15.51
N LEU A 123 -2.59 -20.45 16.72
CA LEU A 123 -2.30 -19.17 17.34
C LEU A 123 -1.29 -19.38 18.47
N THR A 124 -0.10 -18.82 18.32
CA THR A 124 0.99 -18.93 19.30
C THR A 124 1.49 -17.58 19.77
N ASN A 125 1.80 -17.46 21.05
CA ASN A 125 2.39 -16.25 21.61
C ASN A 125 3.81 -16.08 21.06
N PRO A 126 4.14 -14.96 20.40
CA PRO A 126 5.43 -14.79 19.74
C PRO A 126 6.61 -14.74 20.71
N ASN A 127 6.37 -14.44 21.99
CA ASN A 127 7.42 -14.37 23.01
C ASN A 127 7.69 -15.72 23.67
N THR A 128 6.66 -16.55 23.87
CA THR A 128 6.79 -17.83 24.57
C THR A 128 6.82 -19.03 23.61
N GLY A 129 6.27 -18.88 22.40
CA GLY A 129 6.07 -19.95 21.43
C GLY A 129 4.93 -20.91 21.79
N GLU A 130 4.24 -20.67 22.90
CA GLU A 130 3.13 -21.50 23.37
C GLU A 130 1.82 -21.14 22.64
N VAL A 131 0.93 -22.12 22.51
CA VAL A 131 -0.42 -21.90 21.98
C VAL A 131 -1.16 -20.92 22.88
N TYR A 132 -1.98 -20.05 22.30
CA TYR A 132 -2.78 -19.08 23.03
C TYR A 132 -3.63 -19.73 24.12
N THR A 133 -3.78 -19.04 25.25
CA THR A 133 -4.82 -19.38 26.23
C THR A 133 -6.20 -18.98 25.71
N PRO A 134 -7.31 -19.49 26.29
CA PRO A 134 -8.65 -19.03 25.95
C PRO A 134 -8.83 -17.52 26.08
N GLU A 135 -8.18 -16.89 27.07
CA GLU A 135 -8.20 -15.44 27.27
C GLU A 135 -7.45 -14.69 26.16
N GLU A 136 -6.26 -15.18 25.77
CA GLU A 136 -5.50 -14.60 24.65
C GLU A 136 -6.24 -14.75 23.31
N PHE A 137 -6.92 -15.88 23.11
CA PHE A 137 -7.78 -16.11 21.95
C PHE A 137 -9.01 -15.19 21.93
N GLY A 138 -9.65 -14.99 23.08
CA GLY A 138 -10.73 -14.01 23.22
C GLY A 138 -10.25 -12.61 22.84
N LYS A 139 -9.08 -12.19 23.36
CA LYS A 139 -8.45 -10.92 23.00
C LYS A 139 -8.12 -10.83 21.50
N TYR A 140 -7.66 -11.91 20.89
CA TYR A 140 -7.38 -11.96 19.45
C TYR A 140 -8.65 -11.71 18.61
N CYS A 141 -9.76 -12.32 18.99
CA CYS A 141 -11.06 -12.09 18.36
C CYS A 141 -11.53 -10.64 18.57
N ASP A 142 -11.39 -10.10 19.78
CA ASP A 142 -11.73 -8.71 20.09
C ASP A 142 -10.89 -7.72 19.26
N ASP A 143 -9.58 -7.96 19.15
CA ASP A 143 -8.68 -7.12 18.35
C ASP A 143 -9.05 -7.18 16.86
N THR A 144 -9.47 -8.34 16.37
CA THR A 144 -9.96 -8.52 14.99
C THR A 144 -11.16 -7.60 14.69
N VAL A 145 -12.06 -7.40 15.65
CA VAL A 145 -13.24 -6.52 15.49
C VAL A 145 -12.86 -5.05 15.66
N ASN A 146 -12.10 -4.74 16.71
CA ASN A 146 -12.00 -3.38 17.23
C ASN A 146 -10.77 -2.61 16.76
N THR A 147 -9.86 -3.25 16.01
CA THR A 147 -8.59 -2.63 15.60
C THR A 147 -8.30 -2.80 14.10
N ALA A 148 -7.20 -2.21 13.65
CA ALA A 148 -6.62 -2.43 12.33
C ALA A 148 -5.64 -3.63 12.31
N ALA A 149 -5.83 -4.61 13.20
CA ALA A 149 -5.09 -5.87 13.16
C ALA A 149 -5.17 -6.49 11.76
N TRP A 150 -4.01 -6.89 11.25
CA TRP A 150 -3.88 -7.49 9.93
C TRP A 150 -4.55 -8.86 9.93
N GLY A 151 -5.30 -9.15 8.86
CA GLY A 151 -5.86 -10.47 8.65
C GLY A 151 -4.93 -11.33 7.79
N GLY A 152 -5.03 -12.65 7.96
CA GLY A 152 -4.30 -13.63 7.17
C GLY A 152 -5.08 -14.91 6.95
N GLN A 153 -4.38 -16.03 6.93
CA GLN A 153 -4.94 -17.34 6.56
C GLN A 153 -6.12 -17.77 7.45
N LEU A 154 -6.06 -17.52 8.76
CA LEU A 154 -7.11 -17.90 9.71
C LEU A 154 -8.39 -17.11 9.45
N GLU A 155 -8.27 -15.80 9.27
CA GLU A 155 -9.41 -14.93 8.97
C GLU A 155 -10.01 -15.27 7.60
N LEU A 156 -9.17 -15.56 6.59
CA LEU A 156 -9.63 -16.02 5.27
C LEU A 156 -10.40 -17.34 5.36
N ARG A 157 -9.96 -18.28 6.21
CA ARG A 157 -10.67 -19.54 6.47
C ARG A 157 -12.02 -19.29 7.11
N ALA A 158 -12.08 -18.49 8.17
CA ALA A 158 -13.33 -18.10 8.82
C ALA A 158 -14.28 -17.38 7.84
N LEU A 159 -13.76 -16.42 7.07
CA LEU A 159 -14.54 -15.68 6.07
C LEU A 159 -15.08 -16.57 4.96
N SER A 160 -14.31 -17.54 4.50
CA SER A 160 -14.80 -18.50 3.51
C SER A 160 -16.00 -19.28 4.03
N HIS A 161 -15.97 -19.72 5.30
CA HIS A 161 -17.10 -20.37 5.95
C HIS A 161 -18.31 -19.44 6.11
N VAL A 162 -18.10 -18.21 6.61
CA VAL A 162 -19.14 -17.18 6.77
C VAL A 162 -19.83 -16.85 5.45
N LEU A 163 -19.05 -16.68 4.38
CA LEU A 163 -19.55 -16.31 3.05
C LEU A 163 -20.03 -17.53 2.26
N ARG A 164 -19.74 -18.75 2.73
CA ARG A 164 -19.99 -20.01 2.02
C ARG A 164 -19.44 -19.95 0.60
N THR A 165 -18.23 -19.41 0.44
CA THR A 165 -17.62 -19.08 -0.85
C THR A 165 -16.12 -19.32 -0.78
N PRO A 166 -15.49 -19.96 -1.77
CA PRO A 166 -14.04 -20.11 -1.79
C PRO A 166 -13.36 -18.74 -1.95
N ILE A 167 -12.12 -18.63 -1.47
CA ILE A 167 -11.25 -17.47 -1.67
C ILE A 167 -9.95 -17.97 -2.30
N GLU A 168 -9.64 -17.50 -3.50
CA GLU A 168 -8.37 -17.77 -4.20
C GLU A 168 -7.42 -16.60 -3.99
N ILE A 169 -6.20 -16.88 -3.54
CA ILE A 169 -5.15 -15.92 -3.28
C ILE A 169 -4.02 -16.15 -4.28
N ILE A 170 -3.84 -15.19 -5.20
CA ILE A 170 -2.79 -15.21 -6.20
C ILE A 170 -1.56 -14.50 -5.64
N GLN A 171 -0.38 -15.12 -5.79
CA GLN A 171 0.91 -14.62 -5.33
C GLN A 171 1.97 -14.82 -6.42
N ALA A 172 3.07 -14.06 -6.37
CA ALA A 172 4.03 -14.02 -7.47
C ALA A 172 4.90 -15.28 -7.61
N ASP A 173 5.37 -15.82 -6.47
CA ASP A 173 6.43 -16.83 -6.45
C ASP A 173 5.93 -18.24 -6.09
N SER A 174 4.61 -18.43 -6.00
CA SER A 174 4.01 -19.72 -5.63
C SER A 174 2.65 -19.88 -6.28
N PRO A 175 2.17 -21.13 -6.46
CA PRO A 175 0.82 -21.37 -6.95
C PRO A 175 -0.24 -20.63 -6.11
N PRO A 176 -1.39 -20.29 -6.72
CA PRO A 176 -2.50 -19.73 -5.97
C PRO A 176 -2.94 -20.67 -4.85
N ILE A 177 -3.25 -20.09 -3.68
CA ILE A 177 -3.82 -20.81 -2.56
C ILE A 177 -5.33 -20.66 -2.63
N VAL A 178 -6.07 -21.75 -2.49
CA VAL A 178 -7.54 -21.69 -2.42
C VAL A 178 -7.98 -22.11 -1.02
N VAL A 179 -8.76 -21.26 -0.37
CA VAL A 179 -9.36 -21.52 0.93
C VAL A 179 -10.86 -21.74 0.73
N GLY A 180 -11.40 -22.81 1.32
CA GLY A 180 -12.82 -23.09 1.24
C GLY A 180 -13.27 -23.84 0.00
N GLU A 181 -12.42 -24.72 -0.55
CA GLU A 181 -12.71 -25.54 -1.72
C GLU A 181 -13.97 -26.41 -1.55
N GLU A 182 -14.42 -26.66 -0.32
CA GLU A 182 -15.68 -27.32 -0.02
C GLU A 182 -16.93 -26.57 -0.51
N TYR A 183 -16.80 -25.30 -0.92
CA TYR A 183 -17.90 -24.48 -1.40
C TYR A 183 -17.99 -24.44 -2.93
N PRO A 184 -19.16 -24.75 -3.53
CA PRO A 184 -19.29 -24.87 -4.99
C PRO A 184 -19.39 -23.53 -5.73
N LYS A 185 -19.27 -22.40 -5.03
CA LYS A 185 -19.39 -21.06 -5.64
C LYS A 185 -18.10 -20.68 -6.35
N LYS A 186 -18.19 -19.74 -7.31
CA LYS A 186 -17.01 -19.13 -7.91
C LYS A 186 -16.16 -18.43 -6.83
N PRO A 187 -14.82 -18.62 -6.79
CA PRO A 187 -13.98 -18.03 -5.75
C PRO A 187 -13.97 -16.50 -5.81
N LEU A 188 -13.90 -15.84 -4.66
CA LEU A 188 -13.43 -14.45 -4.59
C LEU A 188 -11.92 -14.47 -4.86
N ILE A 189 -11.40 -13.54 -5.67
CA ILE A 189 -9.99 -13.56 -6.08
C ILE A 189 -9.28 -12.38 -5.44
N LEU A 190 -8.24 -12.67 -4.65
CA LEU A 190 -7.36 -11.69 -4.02
C LEU A 190 -5.96 -11.82 -4.61
N VAL A 191 -5.20 -10.74 -4.55
CA VAL A 191 -3.77 -10.73 -4.86
C VAL A 191 -3.00 -10.42 -3.60
N TYR A 192 -2.07 -11.30 -3.24
CA TYR A 192 -1.17 -11.12 -2.12
C TYR A 192 0.22 -10.72 -2.62
N MET A 193 0.74 -9.64 -2.07
CA MET A 193 2.04 -9.07 -2.39
C MET A 193 2.88 -9.00 -1.14
N ARG A 194 4.08 -9.60 -1.15
CA ARG A 194 5.03 -9.59 -0.04
C ARG A 194 5.81 -8.28 0.05
N HIS A 195 5.96 -7.58 -1.07
CA HIS A 195 6.82 -6.41 -1.21
C HIS A 195 6.06 -5.15 -1.66
N ALA A 196 4.73 -5.11 -1.48
CA ALA A 196 3.90 -4.01 -1.98
C ALA A 196 4.26 -2.63 -1.42
N TYR A 197 4.59 -2.56 -0.12
CA TYR A 197 4.89 -1.31 0.58
C TYR A 197 6.07 -1.47 1.54
N GLY A 198 6.52 -0.36 2.14
CA GLY A 198 7.62 -0.37 3.11
C GLY A 198 7.36 -1.22 4.36
N LEU A 199 6.09 -1.53 4.67
CA LEU A 199 5.70 -2.46 5.75
C LEU A 199 5.60 -3.92 5.29
N GLY A 200 5.82 -4.20 4.00
CA GLY A 200 5.80 -5.54 3.43
C GLY A 200 4.44 -5.94 2.85
N GLU A 201 3.81 -6.91 3.51
CA GLU A 201 2.70 -7.73 3.01
C GLU A 201 1.40 -6.94 2.79
N HIS A 202 0.68 -7.23 1.70
CA HIS A 202 -0.55 -6.52 1.37
C HIS A 202 -1.49 -7.35 0.49
N TYR A 203 -2.80 -7.15 0.68
CA TYR A 203 -3.84 -7.73 -0.17
C TYR A 203 -4.49 -6.68 -1.06
N ASN A 204 -4.63 -7.00 -2.34
CA ASN A 204 -5.40 -6.25 -3.32
C ASN A 204 -6.58 -7.06 -3.86
N SER A 205 -7.58 -6.36 -4.40
CA SER A 205 -8.65 -6.96 -5.17
C SER A 205 -8.17 -7.16 -6.63
N VAL A 206 -8.98 -7.83 -7.44
CA VAL A 206 -8.80 -7.89 -8.89
C VAL A 206 -10.00 -7.28 -9.59
N THR A 207 -9.81 -6.81 -10.81
CA THR A 207 -10.92 -6.49 -11.71
C THR A 207 -10.66 -7.05 -13.09
N ARG A 208 -11.66 -7.00 -13.98
CA ARG A 208 -11.48 -7.47 -15.36
C ARG A 208 -10.52 -6.54 -16.09
N LEU A 209 -9.57 -7.14 -16.80
CA LEU A 209 -8.68 -6.40 -17.68
C LEU A 209 -9.52 -5.70 -18.77
N VAL A 210 -9.55 -4.37 -18.75
CA VAL A 210 -10.22 -3.61 -19.80
C VAL A 210 -9.28 -3.59 -21.01
N HIS A 211 -9.62 -4.33 -22.07
CA HIS A 211 -8.95 -4.14 -23.35
C HIS A 211 -9.31 -2.76 -23.88
N THR A 212 -8.43 -1.77 -23.66
CA THR A 212 -8.46 -0.56 -24.46
C THR A 212 -8.09 -0.97 -25.87
N ALA A 213 -9.10 -1.24 -26.70
CA ALA A 213 -8.90 -1.34 -28.13
C ALA A 213 -8.29 0.00 -28.56
N ALA A 214 -6.98 0.03 -28.79
CA ALA A 214 -6.36 1.07 -29.57
C ALA A 214 -7.03 0.99 -30.95
N GLY A 215 -8.06 1.80 -31.14
CA GLY A 215 -8.75 1.94 -32.41
C GLY A 215 -7.74 2.47 -33.41
N ASN A 216 -7.19 1.55 -34.21
CA ASN A 216 -6.54 1.91 -35.45
C ASN A 216 -7.59 2.62 -36.31
N CYS A 217 -7.49 3.95 -36.36
CA CYS A 217 -8.04 4.71 -37.48
C CYS A 217 -7.41 4.15 -38.76
N SER A 218 -8.24 3.67 -39.67
CA SER A 218 -7.93 3.50 -41.08
C SER A 218 -9.12 4.04 -41.86
#